data_AF-A0AA39MLH5-F1
#
_entry.id   AF-A0AA39MLH5-F1
#
_cell.length_a   1.000
_cell.length_b   1.000
_cell.length_c   1.000
_cell.angle_alpha   90.00
_cell.angle_beta   90.00
_cell.angle_gamma   90.00
#
_symmetry.space_group_name_H-M   'P 1'
#
loop_
_entity.id
_entity.type
_entity.pdbx_description
1 polymer ?
#
loop_
_entity_poly.entity_id
_entity_poly.type
_entity_poly.pdbx_seq_one_letter_code
_entity_poly.pdbx_strand_id
1 'polypeptide(L)'
;LSDDPATSPPLPGGMILVSKYLPWRIHISPSSVSDVVVALYTALRTRVTEEELKAVGGMGVMRAFANRVEGMGDEERRKGVRRVDFLLGYTRFVGIEATDEPGA
;
A
#
# COMPACT_ATOMS: atom_id res chain seq x y z
N LEU A 1 -12.68 -12.72 6.01
CA LEU A 1 -13.05 -11.52 5.21
C LEU A 1 -14.22 -11.92 4.33
N SER A 2 -15.11 -10.99 3.97
CA SER A 2 -16.30 -11.32 3.17
C SER A 2 -15.97 -11.29 1.67
N ASP A 3 -16.62 -12.18 0.90
CA ASP A 3 -16.57 -12.20 -0.55
C ASP A 3 -17.61 -11.25 -1.18
N ASP A 4 -18.32 -10.49 -0.34
CA ASP A 4 -19.21 -9.42 -0.80
C ASP A 4 -18.45 -8.38 -1.64
N PRO A 5 -19.11 -7.74 -2.61
CA PRO A 5 -18.54 -6.64 -3.37
C PRO A 5 -18.00 -5.54 -2.46
N ALA A 6 -16.78 -5.05 -2.72
CA ALA A 6 -16.18 -3.97 -1.95
C ALA A 6 -16.80 -2.60 -2.23
N THR A 7 -17.62 -2.48 -3.27
CA THR A 7 -18.26 -1.24 -3.71
C THR A 7 -19.73 -1.49 -4.00
N SER A 8 -20.54 -0.44 -3.87
CA SER A 8 -21.94 -0.44 -4.27
C SER A 8 -22.17 0.78 -5.19
N PRO A 9 -22.51 0.58 -6.47
CA PRO A 9 -22.69 -0.70 -7.15
C PRO A 9 -21.38 -1.49 -7.33
N PRO A 10 -21.42 -2.83 -7.50
CA PRO A 10 -20.23 -3.66 -7.76
C PRO A 10 -19.53 -3.28 -9.07
N LEU A 11 -18.19 -3.28 -9.06
CA LEU A 11 -17.38 -3.00 -10.25
C LEU A 11 -17.06 -4.29 -11.04
N PRO A 12 -17.52 -4.44 -12.30
CA PRO A 12 -17.41 -5.69 -13.06
C PRO A 12 -16.00 -5.99 -13.62
N GLY A 13 -15.12 -4.98 -13.70
CA GLY A 13 -13.77 -5.11 -14.30
C GLY A 13 -12.62 -5.14 -13.30
N GLY A 14 -12.91 -5.30 -12.01
CA GLY A 14 -11.93 -5.05 -10.94
C GLY A 14 -11.80 -3.57 -10.59
N MET A 15 -10.82 -3.23 -9.75
CA MET A 15 -10.53 -1.85 -9.35
C MET A 15 -9.03 -1.59 -9.29
N ILE A 16 -8.64 -0.32 -9.34
CA ILE A 16 -7.28 0.11 -9.09
C ILE A 16 -7.29 1.07 -7.92
N LEU A 17 -6.61 0.72 -6.84
CA LEU A 17 -6.39 1.65 -5.73
C LEU A 17 -5.18 2.52 -6.02
N VAL A 18 -5.37 3.80 -5.78
CA VAL A 18 -4.33 4.83 -5.81
C VAL A 18 -4.30 5.53 -4.46
N SER A 19 -3.15 6.07 -4.09
CA SER A 19 -2.98 6.85 -2.86
C SER A 19 -1.95 7.92 -3.11
N LYS A 20 -2.22 9.15 -2.67
CA LYS A 20 -1.25 10.25 -2.74
C LYS A 20 0.09 9.96 -2.03
N TYR A 21 0.11 8.96 -1.15
CA TYR A 21 1.32 8.53 -0.45
C TYR A 21 2.05 7.39 -1.16
N LEU A 22 1.41 6.70 -2.09
CA LEU A 22 1.97 5.53 -2.77
C LEU A 22 2.16 5.84 -4.26
N PRO A 23 3.38 5.81 -4.78
CA PRO A 23 3.62 5.94 -6.23
C PRO A 23 3.14 4.70 -7.02
N TRP A 24 2.79 3.61 -6.33
CA TRP A 24 2.33 2.37 -6.97
C TRP A 24 0.81 2.29 -7.04
N ARG A 25 0.33 1.80 -8.18
CA ARG A 25 -1.07 1.40 -8.38
C ARG A 25 -1.28 -0.02 -7.88
N ILE A 26 -2.34 -0.26 -7.11
CA ILE A 26 -2.68 -1.59 -6.61
C ILE A 26 -3.87 -2.11 -7.40
N HIS A 27 -3.62 -3.09 -8.26
CA HIS A 27 -4.64 -3.71 -9.10
C HIS A 27 -5.36 -4.82 -8.32
N ILE A 28 -6.69 -4.84 -8.39
CA ILE A 28 -7.55 -5.75 -7.64
C ILE A 28 -8.56 -6.36 -8.61
N SER A 29 -8.56 -7.68 -8.74
CA SER A 29 -9.49 -8.42 -9.58
C SER A 29 -9.61 -9.86 -9.07
N PRO A 30 -10.80 -10.34 -8.67
CA PRO A 30 -12.07 -9.61 -8.54
C PRO A 30 -12.05 -8.58 -7.39
N SER A 31 -13.12 -7.80 -7.22
CA SER A 31 -13.19 -6.62 -6.32
C SER A 31 -14.04 -6.87 -5.07
N SER A 32 -13.91 -8.05 -4.44
CA SER A 32 -14.54 -8.30 -3.13
C SER A 32 -13.82 -7.57 -2.00
N VAL A 33 -14.46 -7.46 -0.83
CA VAL A 33 -13.82 -6.92 0.38
C VAL A 33 -12.56 -7.72 0.74
N SER A 34 -12.63 -9.05 0.61
CA SER A 34 -11.48 -9.94 0.81
C SER A 34 -10.33 -9.61 -0.13
N ASP A 35 -10.60 -9.49 -1.43
CA ASP A 35 -9.60 -9.17 -2.45
C ASP A 35 -8.92 -7.82 -2.17
N VAL A 36 -9.70 -6.81 -1.77
CA VAL A 36 -9.18 -5.49 -1.43
C VAL A 36 -8.18 -5.56 -0.28
N VAL A 37 -8.55 -6.23 0.81
CA VAL A 37 -7.69 -6.32 2.00
C VAL A 37 -6.44 -7.15 1.70
N VAL A 38 -6.57 -8.25 0.96
CA VAL A 38 -5.44 -9.10 0.56
C VAL A 38 -4.47 -8.35 -0.35
N ALA A 39 -4.98 -7.64 -1.36
CA ALA A 39 -4.16 -6.88 -2.28
C ALA A 39 -3.45 -5.72 -1.57
N LEU A 40 -4.15 -4.99 -0.71
CA LEU A 40 -3.58 -3.90 0.08
C LEU A 40 -2.47 -4.43 1.01
N TYR A 41 -2.74 -5.50 1.76
CA TYR A 41 -1.76 -6.10 2.65
C TYR A 41 -0.52 -6.56 1.88
N THR A 42 -0.71 -7.26 0.76
CA THR A 42 0.38 -7.77 -0.07
C THR A 42 1.22 -6.63 -0.64
N ALA A 43 0.56 -5.60 -1.20
CA ALA A 43 1.23 -4.44 -1.75
C ALA A 43 2.03 -3.69 -0.67
N LEU A 44 1.44 -3.39 0.48
CA LEU A 44 2.11 -2.65 1.56
C LEU A 44 3.30 -3.42 2.17
N ARG A 45 3.23 -4.75 2.20
CA ARG A 45 4.33 -5.60 2.68
C ARG A 45 5.44 -5.81 1.64
N THR A 46 5.20 -5.45 0.38
CA THR A 46 6.18 -5.59 -0.69
C THR A 46 7.43 -4.76 -0.39
N ARG A 47 8.61 -5.38 -0.52
CA ARG A 47 9.90 -4.73 -0.37
C ARG A 47 10.10 -3.74 -1.52
N VAL A 48 10.63 -2.57 -1.20
CA VAL A 48 10.99 -1.54 -2.19
C VAL A 48 12.43 -1.78 -2.62
N THR A 49 12.69 -1.73 -3.93
CA THR A 49 14.06 -1.88 -4.45
C THR A 49 14.90 -0.63 -4.19
N GLU A 50 16.22 -0.73 -4.35
CA GLU A 50 17.09 0.44 -4.17
C GLU A 50 16.83 1.51 -5.25
N GLU A 51 16.52 1.08 -6.48
CA GLU A 51 16.16 1.96 -7.59
C GLU A 51 14.86 2.70 -7.34
N GLU A 52 13.81 1.99 -6.88
CA GLU A 52 12.54 2.61 -6.48
C GLU A 52 12.76 3.59 -5.33
N LEU A 53 13.53 3.19 -4.30
CA LEU A 53 13.82 4.06 -3.16
C LEU A 53 14.59 5.32 -3.57
N LYS A 54 15.49 5.22 -4.55
CA LYS A 54 16.22 6.36 -5.10
C LYS A 54 15.32 7.26 -5.95
N ALA A 55 14.39 6.69 -6.70
CA ALA A 55 13.53 7.43 -7.62
C ALA A 55 12.43 8.23 -6.91
N VAL A 56 11.77 7.60 -5.93
CA VAL A 56 10.54 8.16 -5.30
C VAL A 56 10.61 8.22 -3.78
N GLY A 57 11.70 7.78 -3.16
CA GLY A 57 11.89 7.84 -1.71
C GLY A 57 12.24 9.22 -1.18
N GLY A 58 12.63 9.27 0.10
CA GLY A 58 13.05 10.51 0.75
C GLY A 58 13.28 10.35 2.25
N MET A 59 13.69 11.42 2.92
CA MET A 59 13.98 11.40 4.36
C MET A 59 12.79 10.92 5.21
N GLY A 60 11.56 11.30 4.82
CA GLY A 60 10.35 10.86 5.50
C GLY A 60 10.17 9.34 5.48
N VAL A 61 10.41 8.71 4.33
CA VAL A 61 10.33 7.24 4.16
C VAL A 61 11.39 6.55 5.02
N MET A 62 12.62 7.06 5.03
CA MET A 62 13.70 6.48 5.84
C MET A 62 13.42 6.60 7.34
N ARG A 63 12.83 7.70 7.78
CA ARG A 63 12.38 7.87 9.18
C ARG A 63 11.25 6.89 9.51
N ALA A 64 10.27 6.74 8.63
CA ALA A 64 9.17 5.78 8.82
C ALA A 64 9.69 4.34 8.89
N PHE A 65 10.62 3.97 8.00
CA PHE A 65 11.31 2.68 8.05
C PHE A 65 12.05 2.48 9.38
N ALA A 66 12.83 3.46 9.82
CA ALA A 66 13.59 3.40 11.06
C ALA A 66 12.66 3.19 12.28
N ASN A 67 11.56 3.94 12.35
CA ASN A 67 10.55 3.80 13.40
C ASN A 67 9.89 2.42 13.35
N ARG A 68 9.58 1.90 12.15
CA ARG A 68 8.93 0.58 12.02
C ARG A 68 9.82 -0.52 12.56
N VAL A 69 11.12 -0.51 12.26
CA VAL A 69 12.05 -1.57 12.68
C VAL A 69 12.68 -1.33 14.05
N GLU A 70 12.31 -0.25 14.73
CA GLU A 70 12.77 0.06 16.07
C GLU A 70 12.38 -1.08 17.04
N GLY A 71 13.36 -1.64 17.74
CA GLY A 71 13.16 -2.78 18.64
C GLY A 71 12.87 -4.13 17.98
N MET A 72 12.79 -4.23 16.63
CA MET A 72 12.46 -5.48 15.93
C MET A 72 13.68 -6.38 15.60
N GLY A 73 14.89 -5.97 15.99
CA GLY A 73 16.13 -6.71 15.75
C GLY A 73 16.71 -6.56 14.32
N ASP A 74 17.95 -7.00 14.14
CA ASP A 74 18.71 -6.80 12.89
C ASP A 74 18.14 -7.57 11.70
N GLU A 75 17.41 -8.66 11.94
CA GLU A 75 16.79 -9.44 10.87
C GLU A 75 15.68 -8.67 10.16
N GLU A 76 14.81 -7.99 10.90
CA GLU A 76 13.79 -7.14 10.29
C GLU A 76 14.40 -5.92 9.61
N ARG A 77 15.47 -5.35 10.17
CA ARG A 77 16.21 -4.25 9.53
C ARG A 77 16.81 -4.69 8.19
N ARG A 78 17.37 -5.91 8.09
CA ARG A 78 17.92 -6.46 6.84
C ARG A 78 16.88 -6.69 5.74
N LYS A 79 15.60 -6.83 6.09
CA LYS A 79 14.51 -6.93 5.10
C LYS A 79 14.25 -5.61 4.37
N GLY A 80 14.77 -4.49 4.88
CA GLY A 80 14.79 -3.20 4.21
C GLY A 80 13.42 -2.50 4.16
N VAL A 81 13.37 -1.41 3.39
CA VAL A 81 12.19 -0.58 3.20
C VAL A 81 11.08 -1.39 2.51
N ARG A 82 9.83 -1.21 2.95
CA ARG A 82 8.63 -1.75 2.31
C ARG A 82 7.69 -0.62 1.96
N ARG A 83 6.74 -0.87 1.05
CA ARG A 83 5.80 0.16 0.58
C ARG A 83 4.97 0.79 1.71
N VAL A 84 4.73 0.08 2.83
CA VAL A 84 4.10 0.66 4.02
C VAL A 84 4.88 1.85 4.61
N ASP A 85 6.20 1.92 4.44
CA ASP A 85 7.02 3.04 4.95
C ASP A 85 6.75 4.33 4.17
N PHE A 86 6.25 4.22 2.93
CA PHE A 86 5.81 5.37 2.13
C PHE A 86 4.51 5.97 2.63
N LEU A 87 3.77 5.28 3.50
CA LEU A 87 2.61 5.87 4.18
C LEU A 87 3.02 6.86 5.27
N LEU A 88 4.31 7.00 5.61
CA LEU A 88 4.82 8.00 6.56
C LEU A 88 4.14 7.97 7.95
N GLY A 89 3.60 6.81 8.35
CA GLY A 89 2.82 6.63 9.58
C GLY A 89 1.30 6.75 9.42
N TYR A 90 0.79 7.15 8.26
CA TYR A 90 -0.64 7.16 7.92
C TYR A 90 -1.14 5.76 7.54
N THR A 91 -1.18 4.85 8.52
CA THR A 91 -1.53 3.42 8.30
C THR A 91 -2.99 3.08 8.59
N ARG A 92 -3.81 4.06 9.00
CA ARG A 92 -5.25 3.86 9.20
C ARG A 92 -5.98 3.91 7.87
N PHE A 93 -6.56 2.78 7.49
CA PHE A 93 -7.47 2.69 6.34
C PHE A 93 -8.89 3.09 6.77
N VAL A 94 -9.44 4.13 6.16
CA VAL A 94 -10.79 4.65 6.48
C VAL A 94 -11.83 4.11 5.51
N GLY A 95 -11.47 3.95 4.24
CA GLY A 95 -12.36 3.48 3.18
C GLY A 95 -11.76 3.73 1.80
N ILE A 96 -12.60 3.54 0.78
CA ILE A 96 -12.29 3.82 -0.61
C ILE A 96 -13.33 4.80 -1.16
N GLU A 97 -12.88 5.67 -2.05
CA GLU A 97 -13.72 6.63 -2.76
C GLU A 97 -13.44 6.50 -4.26
N ALA A 98 -14.48 6.59 -5.08
CA ALA A 98 -14.34 6.57 -6.53
C ALA A 98 -13.64 7.86 -6.97
N THR A 99 -12.68 7.75 -7.89
CA THR A 99 -12.00 8.89 -8.48
C THR A 99 -11.91 8.70 -9.99
N ASP A 100 -12.09 9.80 -10.73
CA ASP A 100 -11.93 9.84 -12.18
C ASP A 100 -10.45 9.96 -12.59
N GLU A 101 -9.58 10.31 -11.63
CA GLU A 101 -8.16 10.46 -11.88
C GLU A 101 -7.43 9.12 -11.74
N PRO A 102 -6.68 8.70 -12.77
CA PRO A 102 -5.71 7.65 -12.60
C PRO A 102 -4.49 8.19 -11.80
N GLY A 103 -4.67 8.49 -10.51
CA GLY A 103 -3.60 8.71 -9.52
C GLY A 103 -2.79 10.00 -9.68
N ALA A 104 -3.39 11.14 -9.37
CA ALA A 104 -2.68 12.40 -9.16
C ALA A 104 -1.96 12.46 -7.80
#